data_AF-A0A9E2CCV4-F1
#
_entry.id   AF-A0A9E2CCV4-F1
#
_cell.length_a   1.000
_cell.length_b   1.000
_cell.length_c   1.000
_cell.angle_alpha   90.00
_cell.angle_beta   90.00
_cell.angle_gamma   90.00
#
_symmetry.space_group_name_H-M   'P 1'
#
loop_
_entity.id
_entity.type
_entity.pdbx_description
1 polymer ?
#
loop_
_entity_poly.entity_id
_entity_poly.type
_entity_poly.pdbx_seq_one_letter_code
_entity_poly.pdbx_strand_id
1 'polypeptide(L)'
;MAKINGLCVGESLVGDGNEVAHIDLIMGPRGSAAESAFANALVNNKDGFTSLLAVVAPNLLCKPATVMFNKVTIKGAKQAVQMFGPAQRGVAMAVADSVADGTIPADEADNLFICVGVFIHWMAEDDAKIQDYNYRAVKESIARAVAGTPTAAEVVAKKGSAAHPFAAN
;
A
#
# COMPACT_ATOMS: atom_id res chain seq x y z
N MET A 1 -11.11 -23.36 3.80
CA MET A 1 -10.12 -22.65 4.65
C MET A 1 -10.03 -21.23 4.14
N ALA A 2 -9.86 -20.24 5.01
CA ALA A 2 -9.66 -18.86 4.58
C ALA A 2 -8.42 -18.75 3.69
N LYS A 3 -8.51 -17.98 2.61
CA LYS A 3 -7.44 -17.70 1.65
C LYS A 3 -6.33 -16.91 2.33
N ILE A 4 -6.67 -15.90 3.12
CA ILE A 4 -5.72 -15.05 3.84
C ILE A 4 -5.79 -15.40 5.33
N ASN A 5 -4.99 -16.38 5.74
CA ASN A 5 -5.04 -16.99 7.07
C ASN A 5 -3.84 -16.61 7.97
N GLY A 6 -2.99 -15.69 7.52
CA GLY A 6 -1.81 -15.23 8.25
C GLY A 6 -1.34 -13.86 7.76
N LEU A 7 -0.20 -13.41 8.29
CA LEU A 7 0.46 -12.18 7.84
C LEU A 7 1.02 -12.38 6.42
N CYS A 8 0.65 -11.50 5.51
CA CYS A 8 1.17 -11.43 4.15
C CYS A 8 1.90 -10.09 3.95
N VAL A 9 2.94 -10.11 3.11
CA VAL A 9 3.74 -8.92 2.74
C VAL A 9 3.76 -8.82 1.22
N GLY A 10 3.54 -7.62 0.71
CA GLY A 10 3.59 -7.32 -0.71
C GLY A 10 4.30 -6.00 -0.97
N GLU A 11 4.96 -5.92 -2.12
CA GLU A 11 5.68 -4.72 -2.56
C GLU A 11 5.45 -4.54 -4.07
N SER A 12 5.40 -3.29 -4.50
CA SER A 12 5.52 -2.93 -5.92
C SER A 12 6.00 -1.50 -6.10
N LEU A 13 6.80 -1.31 -7.15
CA LEU A 13 7.19 -0.02 -7.71
C LEU A 13 6.58 0.12 -9.10
N VAL A 14 5.76 1.15 -9.30
CA VAL A 14 5.09 1.44 -10.57
C VAL A 14 5.26 2.90 -10.94
N GLY A 15 5.47 3.14 -12.23
CA GLY A 15 5.60 4.47 -12.80
C GLY A 15 7.04 4.93 -12.94
N ASP A 16 7.18 6.21 -13.24
CA ASP A 16 8.43 6.89 -13.58
C ASP A 16 8.41 8.35 -13.10
N GLY A 17 9.53 9.04 -13.28
CA GLY A 17 9.65 10.45 -12.91
C GLY A 17 9.53 10.70 -11.41
N ASN A 18 9.04 11.87 -11.04
CA ASN A 18 8.87 12.25 -9.64
C ASN A 18 7.61 11.62 -9.02
N GLU A 19 6.67 11.17 -9.84
CA GLU A 19 5.41 10.58 -9.39
C GLU A 19 5.50 9.08 -9.13
N VAL A 20 6.64 8.44 -9.44
CA VAL A 20 6.88 7.01 -9.22
C VAL A 20 6.37 6.57 -7.84
N ALA A 21 5.49 5.58 -7.84
CA ALA A 21 4.91 5.03 -6.63
C ALA A 21 5.70 3.81 -6.20
N HIS A 22 6.06 3.76 -4.91
CA HIS A 22 6.68 2.58 -4.31
C HIS A 22 5.93 2.24 -3.02
N ILE A 23 5.24 1.10 -3.05
CA ILE A 23 4.33 0.63 -2.01
C ILE A 23 4.98 -0.50 -1.22
N ASP A 24 5.08 -0.33 0.10
CA ASP A 24 5.36 -1.43 1.03
C ASP A 24 4.05 -1.75 1.76
N LEU A 25 3.56 -2.98 1.66
CA LEU A 25 2.26 -3.37 2.15
C LEU A 25 2.34 -4.59 3.06
N ILE A 26 1.62 -4.51 4.17
CA ILE A 26 1.33 -5.65 5.04
C ILE A 26 -0.18 -5.85 5.07
N MET A 27 -0.64 -7.10 5.06
CA MET A 27 -2.04 -7.43 5.29
C MET A 27 -2.18 -8.73 6.07
N GLY A 28 -3.33 -8.92 6.72
CA GLY A 28 -3.60 -10.16 7.43
C GLY A 28 -4.97 -10.18 8.13
N PRO A 29 -5.37 -11.34 8.66
CA PRO A 29 -6.66 -11.51 9.32
C PRO A 29 -6.68 -10.90 10.72
N ARG A 30 -7.89 -10.74 11.24
CA ARG A 30 -8.14 -10.52 12.66
C ARG A 30 -7.37 -11.52 13.54
N GLY A 31 -6.81 -11.03 14.64
CA GLY A 31 -5.95 -11.76 15.57
C GLY A 31 -4.48 -11.85 15.12
N SER A 32 -4.13 -11.36 13.93
CA SER A 32 -2.75 -11.38 13.44
C SER A 32 -1.96 -10.13 13.83
N ALA A 33 -0.64 -10.17 13.60
CA ALA A 33 0.21 -8.99 13.75
C ALA A 33 -0.18 -7.82 12.82
N ALA A 34 -0.89 -8.07 11.70
CA ALA A 34 -1.41 -7.01 10.84
C ALA A 34 -2.47 -6.16 11.56
N GLU A 35 -3.38 -6.78 12.31
CA GLU A 35 -4.39 -6.05 13.10
C GLU A 35 -3.72 -5.19 14.18
N SER A 36 -2.76 -5.77 14.91
CA SER A 36 -2.00 -5.04 15.94
C SER A 36 -1.22 -3.86 15.35
N ALA A 37 -0.56 -4.05 14.21
CA ALA A 37 0.17 -2.99 13.52
C ALA A 37 -0.79 -1.89 13.02
N PHE A 38 -1.92 -2.26 12.44
CA PHE A 38 -2.97 -1.34 12.00
C PHE A 38 -3.46 -0.46 13.16
N ALA A 39 -3.82 -1.07 14.28
CA ALA A 39 -4.33 -0.36 15.45
C ALA A 39 -3.29 0.62 16.02
N ASN A 40 -2.05 0.16 16.17
CA ASN A 40 -0.96 0.98 16.68
C ASN A 40 -0.59 2.12 15.73
N ALA A 41 -0.58 1.89 14.42
CA ALA A 41 -0.24 2.92 13.43
C ALA A 41 -1.25 4.07 13.43
N LEU A 42 -2.54 3.75 13.54
CA LEU A 42 -3.62 4.75 13.47
C LEU A 42 -3.59 5.75 14.64
N VAL A 43 -3.17 5.31 15.83
CA VAL A 43 -3.17 6.14 17.04
C VAL A 43 -1.84 6.84 17.34
N ASN A 44 -0.80 6.60 16.53
CA ASN A 44 0.58 6.99 16.85
C ASN A 44 1.17 8.04 15.89
N ASN A 45 0.47 9.15 15.65
CA ASN A 45 0.95 10.22 14.77
C ASN A 45 2.15 10.99 15.35
N LYS A 46 2.99 11.54 14.47
CA LYS A 46 4.20 12.32 14.77
C LYS A 46 4.33 13.50 13.80
N ASP A 47 5.17 14.46 14.13
CA ASP A 47 5.45 15.58 13.22
C ASP A 47 6.01 15.06 11.89
N GLY A 48 5.39 15.51 10.79
CA GLY A 48 5.68 15.07 9.43
C GLY A 48 5.32 13.62 9.06
N PHE A 49 4.77 12.82 9.98
CA PHE A 49 4.37 11.42 9.77
C PHE A 49 3.01 11.15 10.42
N THR A 50 1.97 11.10 9.59
CA THR A 50 0.59 10.88 10.04
C THR A 50 -0.02 9.70 9.30
N SER A 51 -0.71 8.86 10.05
CA SER A 51 -1.45 7.71 9.54
C SER A 51 -2.93 8.04 9.48
N LEU A 52 -3.59 7.72 8.37
CA LEU A 52 -5.05 7.86 8.21
C LEU A 52 -5.67 6.59 7.65
N LEU A 53 -6.97 6.45 7.85
CA LEU A 53 -7.76 5.42 7.18
C LEU A 53 -7.89 5.73 5.70
N ALA A 54 -7.63 4.76 4.82
CA ALA A 54 -7.83 4.93 3.38
C ALA A 54 -9.33 4.96 3.05
N VAL A 55 -9.79 6.06 2.47
CA VAL A 55 -11.19 6.22 2.08
C VAL A 55 -11.34 6.39 0.57
N VAL A 56 -12.34 5.73 -0.01
CA VAL A 56 -12.73 5.93 -1.42
C VAL A 56 -13.19 7.38 -1.59
N ALA A 57 -13.99 7.86 -0.64
CA ALA A 57 -14.40 9.25 -0.49
C ALA A 57 -14.68 9.52 1.00
N PRO A 58 -14.77 10.78 1.45
CA PRO A 58 -15.20 11.08 2.82
C PRO A 58 -16.50 10.33 3.18
N ASN A 59 -16.53 9.71 4.35
CA ASN A 59 -17.62 8.83 4.83
C ASN A 59 -17.80 7.51 4.05
N LEU A 60 -16.85 7.12 3.19
CA LEU A 60 -16.83 5.86 2.46
C LEU A 60 -15.45 5.20 2.56
N LEU A 61 -15.20 4.55 3.70
CA LEU A 61 -13.99 3.77 3.99
C LEU A 61 -13.86 2.59 3.01
N CYS A 62 -12.66 2.30 2.49
CA CYS A 62 -12.47 1.06 1.74
C CYS A 62 -12.50 -0.16 2.67
N LYS A 63 -12.95 -1.29 2.15
CA LYS A 63 -12.87 -2.59 2.83
C LYS A 63 -12.00 -3.54 2.00
N PRO A 64 -11.04 -4.27 2.61
CA PRO A 64 -10.70 -4.33 4.04
C PRO A 64 -10.23 -3.01 4.68
N ALA A 65 -10.33 -2.93 6.01
CA ALA A 65 -9.91 -1.75 6.76
C ALA A 65 -8.41 -1.50 6.52
N THR A 66 -8.10 -0.32 5.98
CA THR A 66 -6.77 0.00 5.48
C THR A 66 -6.24 1.26 6.14
N VAL A 67 -5.05 1.19 6.74
CA VAL A 67 -4.31 2.37 7.22
C VAL A 67 -3.22 2.72 6.22
N MET A 68 -3.11 4.01 5.91
CA MET A 68 -2.05 4.56 5.07
C MET A 68 -1.09 5.37 5.93
N PHE A 69 0.20 5.30 5.62
CA PHE A 69 1.25 6.12 6.24
C PHE A 69 2.31 6.53 5.22
N ASN A 70 2.86 7.73 5.38
CA ASN A 70 3.84 8.30 4.46
C ASN A 70 5.27 7.84 4.79
N LYS A 71 6.05 7.50 3.76
CA LYS A 71 7.49 7.17 3.89
C LYS A 71 8.39 8.41 3.86
N VAL A 72 7.97 9.44 3.13
CA VAL A 72 8.69 10.73 3.00
C VAL A 72 8.06 11.73 3.95
N THR A 73 8.88 12.46 4.72
CA THR A 73 8.41 13.49 5.65
C THR A 73 7.55 14.54 4.95
N ILE A 74 6.32 14.73 5.43
CA ILE A 74 5.42 15.78 4.95
C ILE A 74 5.80 17.08 5.66
N LYS A 75 6.21 18.09 4.88
CA LYS A 75 6.68 19.40 5.39
C LYS A 75 5.71 20.55 5.11
N GLY A 76 4.63 20.30 4.35
CA GLY A 76 3.68 21.33 3.99
C GLY A 76 2.41 20.81 3.35
N ALA A 77 1.45 21.73 3.15
CA ALA A 77 0.10 21.40 2.70
C ALA A 77 0.05 20.70 1.34
N LYS A 78 0.91 21.08 0.36
CA LYS A 78 0.96 20.40 -0.95
C LYS A 78 1.20 18.89 -0.80
N GLN A 79 2.20 18.51 -0.01
CA GLN A 79 2.53 17.10 0.22
C GLN A 79 1.44 16.36 1.01
N ALA A 80 0.81 17.04 1.98
CA ALA A 80 -0.33 16.48 2.71
C ALA A 80 -1.52 16.20 1.78
N VAL A 81 -1.85 17.15 0.89
CA VAL A 81 -2.92 17.00 -0.10
C VAL A 81 -2.58 15.90 -1.10
N GLN A 82 -1.34 15.78 -1.56
CA GLN A 82 -0.93 14.69 -2.45
C GLN A 82 -1.08 13.31 -1.80
N MET A 83 -0.65 13.16 -0.53
CA MET A 83 -0.79 11.91 0.22
C MET A 83 -2.26 11.56 0.48
N PHE A 84 -3.06 12.53 0.93
CA PHE A 84 -4.44 12.29 1.39
C PHE A 84 -5.52 12.72 0.37
N GLY A 85 -5.12 12.98 -0.87
CA GLY A 85 -5.98 13.25 -2.02
C GLY A 85 -5.78 12.18 -3.09
N PRO A 86 -4.94 12.42 -4.12
CA PRO A 86 -4.73 11.48 -5.21
C PRO A 86 -4.18 10.12 -4.74
N ALA A 87 -3.17 10.09 -3.87
CA ALA A 87 -2.63 8.80 -3.41
C ALA A 87 -3.65 8.02 -2.55
N GLN A 88 -4.35 8.68 -1.62
CA GLN A 88 -5.41 8.04 -0.83
C GLN A 88 -6.54 7.49 -1.69
N ARG A 89 -7.00 8.24 -2.70
CA ARG A 89 -8.00 7.75 -3.65
C ARG A 89 -7.48 6.52 -4.41
N GLY A 90 -6.23 6.57 -4.90
CA GLY A 90 -5.61 5.44 -5.61
C GLY A 90 -5.53 4.19 -4.75
N VAL A 91 -5.03 4.31 -3.51
CA VAL A 91 -4.94 3.21 -2.54
C VAL A 91 -6.31 2.62 -2.23
N ALA A 92 -7.29 3.46 -1.89
CA ALA A 92 -8.62 2.99 -1.50
C ALA A 92 -9.36 2.32 -2.66
N MET A 93 -9.23 2.84 -3.88
CA MET A 93 -9.78 2.22 -5.09
C MET A 93 -9.11 0.87 -5.38
N ALA A 94 -7.79 0.77 -5.23
CA ALA A 94 -7.08 -0.49 -5.46
C ALA A 94 -7.54 -1.58 -4.49
N VAL A 95 -7.73 -1.24 -3.21
CA VAL A 95 -8.27 -2.16 -2.20
C VAL A 95 -9.69 -2.60 -2.57
N ALA A 96 -10.58 -1.66 -2.89
CA ALA A 96 -11.96 -1.97 -3.26
C ALA A 96 -12.05 -2.84 -4.53
N ASP A 97 -11.25 -2.51 -5.55
CA ASP A 97 -11.20 -3.26 -6.79
C ASP A 97 -10.59 -4.66 -6.60
N SER A 98 -9.62 -4.83 -5.69
CA SER A 98 -9.09 -6.14 -5.32
C SER A 98 -10.12 -7.02 -4.61
N VAL A 99 -11.13 -6.44 -3.96
CA VAL A 99 -12.30 -7.20 -3.47
C VAL A 99 -13.23 -7.53 -4.64
N ALA A 100 -13.51 -6.54 -5.50
CA ALA A 100 -14.41 -6.70 -6.63
C ALA A 100 -13.93 -7.77 -7.63
N ASP A 101 -12.62 -7.87 -7.86
CA ASP A 101 -12.02 -8.86 -8.76
C ASP A 101 -11.69 -10.21 -8.08
N GLY A 102 -11.97 -10.35 -6.78
CA GLY A 102 -11.78 -11.59 -6.03
C GLY A 102 -10.32 -11.90 -5.65
N THR A 103 -9.38 -10.98 -5.88
CA THR A 103 -8.03 -11.08 -5.32
C THR A 103 -8.11 -11.21 -3.80
N ILE A 104 -8.87 -10.34 -3.16
CA ILE A 104 -9.33 -10.44 -1.78
C ILE A 104 -10.74 -11.05 -1.80
N PRO A 105 -10.98 -12.22 -1.18
CA PRO A 105 -12.31 -12.80 -1.12
C PRO A 105 -13.30 -11.88 -0.39
N ALA A 106 -14.46 -11.65 -0.98
CA ALA A 106 -15.47 -10.74 -0.43
C ALA A 106 -15.99 -11.18 0.95
N ASP A 107 -16.04 -12.49 1.19
CA ASP A 107 -16.44 -13.10 2.47
C ASP A 107 -15.36 -12.97 3.56
N GLU A 108 -14.12 -12.67 3.20
CA GLU A 108 -13.02 -12.39 4.14
C GLU A 108 -12.82 -10.89 4.38
N ALA A 109 -13.29 -10.03 3.47
CA ALA A 109 -12.92 -8.61 3.42
C ALA A 109 -13.22 -7.82 4.70
N ASP A 110 -14.28 -8.17 5.44
CA ASP A 110 -14.65 -7.50 6.69
C ASP A 110 -13.80 -7.89 7.91
N ASN A 111 -12.95 -8.92 7.78
CA ASN A 111 -12.10 -9.43 8.87
C ASN A 111 -10.60 -9.36 8.54
N LEU A 112 -10.24 -8.54 7.57
CA LEU A 112 -8.86 -8.29 7.16
C LEU A 112 -8.44 -6.84 7.51
N PHE A 113 -7.14 -6.67 7.71
CA PHE A 113 -6.51 -5.39 7.96
C PHE A 113 -5.33 -5.20 7.01
N ILE A 114 -5.18 -3.99 6.46
CA ILE A 114 -4.11 -3.64 5.52
C ILE A 114 -3.36 -2.41 6.03
N CYS A 115 -2.04 -2.44 5.97
CA CYS A 115 -1.15 -1.33 6.28
C CYS A 115 -0.36 -0.98 5.02
N VAL A 116 -0.50 0.26 4.52
CA VAL A 116 0.08 0.70 3.24
C VAL A 116 1.06 1.84 3.48
N GLY A 117 2.35 1.55 3.30
CA GLY A 117 3.40 2.55 3.28
C GLY A 117 3.54 3.15 1.90
N VAL A 118 3.31 4.45 1.77
CA VAL A 118 3.29 5.16 0.49
C VAL A 118 4.51 6.06 0.32
N PHE A 119 5.22 5.89 -0.80
CA PHE A 119 6.27 6.81 -1.24
C PHE A 119 5.69 7.83 -2.23
N ILE A 120 5.95 9.11 -1.98
CA ILE A 120 5.76 10.21 -2.94
C ILE A 120 7.01 11.08 -2.86
N HIS A 121 7.72 11.24 -3.98
CA HIS A 121 8.90 12.10 -4.02
C HIS A 121 8.50 13.56 -3.76
N TRP A 122 9.37 14.34 -3.10
CA TRP A 122 9.05 15.73 -2.74
C TRP A 122 8.94 16.68 -3.95
N MET A 123 9.37 16.24 -5.13
CA MET A 123 9.22 16.97 -6.40
C MET A 123 8.02 16.48 -7.24
N ALA A 124 7.16 15.61 -6.72
CA ALA A 124 5.96 15.16 -7.44
C ALA A 124 4.99 16.33 -7.64
N GLU A 125 4.42 16.45 -8.84
CA GLU A 125 3.51 17.53 -9.21
C GLU A 125 2.25 17.08 -9.94
N ASP A 126 2.31 15.97 -10.68
CA ASP A 126 1.17 15.46 -11.45
C ASP A 126 0.28 14.55 -10.61
N ASP A 127 -0.80 15.12 -10.06
CA ASP A 127 -1.76 14.41 -9.22
C ASP A 127 -2.43 13.21 -9.91
N ALA A 128 -2.63 13.28 -11.24
CA ALA A 128 -3.25 12.18 -11.98
C ALA A 128 -2.32 10.95 -12.02
N LYS A 129 -1.01 11.18 -12.24
CA LYS A 129 0.00 10.13 -12.16
C LYS A 129 0.18 9.61 -10.74
N ILE A 130 0.21 10.48 -9.73
CA ILE A 130 0.26 10.05 -8.32
C ILE A 130 -0.88 9.09 -8.03
N GLN A 131 -2.11 9.41 -8.48
CA GLN A 131 -3.26 8.54 -8.27
C GLN A 131 -3.14 7.22 -9.04
N ASP A 132 -2.84 7.24 -10.34
CA ASP A 132 -2.74 6.03 -11.18
C ASP A 132 -1.62 5.09 -10.70
N TYR A 133 -0.42 5.63 -10.47
CA TYR A 133 0.74 4.83 -10.09
C TYR A 133 0.54 4.20 -8.71
N ASN A 134 -0.01 4.94 -7.74
CA ASN A 134 -0.32 4.37 -6.43
C ASN A 134 -1.46 3.33 -6.50
N TYR A 135 -2.49 3.56 -7.31
CA TYR A 135 -3.54 2.57 -7.55
C TYR A 135 -2.95 1.24 -8.07
N ARG A 136 -2.13 1.32 -9.13
CA ARG A 136 -1.52 0.14 -9.75
C ARG A 136 -0.54 -0.55 -8.80
N ALA A 137 0.33 0.20 -8.15
CA ALA A 137 1.31 -0.35 -7.21
C ALA A 137 0.64 -1.06 -6.04
N VAL A 138 -0.42 -0.48 -5.44
CA VAL A 138 -1.17 -1.15 -4.37
C VAL A 138 -1.85 -2.41 -4.88
N LYS A 139 -2.49 -2.38 -6.05
CA LYS A 139 -3.16 -3.53 -6.64
C LYS A 139 -2.18 -4.69 -6.89
N GLU A 140 -0.99 -4.38 -7.42
CA GLU A 140 0.08 -5.36 -7.60
C GLU A 140 0.61 -5.90 -6.26
N SER A 141 0.82 -5.03 -5.25
CA SER A 141 1.28 -5.43 -3.93
C SER A 141 0.27 -6.36 -3.23
N ILE A 142 -1.04 -6.08 -3.32
CA ILE A 142 -2.09 -6.95 -2.78
C ILE A 142 -2.06 -8.31 -3.48
N ALA A 143 -2.02 -8.33 -4.81
CA ALA A 143 -1.97 -9.59 -5.57
C ALA A 143 -0.75 -10.44 -5.20
N ARG A 144 0.43 -9.81 -5.08
CA ARG A 144 1.67 -10.47 -4.65
C ARG A 144 1.60 -10.99 -3.22
N ALA A 145 1.09 -10.18 -2.28
CA ALA A 145 0.92 -10.56 -0.89
C ALA A 145 0.00 -11.77 -0.73
N VAL A 146 -1.17 -11.74 -1.39
CA VAL A 146 -2.15 -12.85 -1.36
C VAL A 146 -1.59 -14.11 -2.02
N ALA A 147 -0.81 -13.97 -3.09
CA ALA A 147 -0.17 -15.09 -3.77
C ALA A 147 1.08 -15.62 -3.05
N GLY A 148 1.62 -14.89 -2.06
CA GLY A 148 2.90 -15.21 -1.42
C GLY A 148 4.08 -15.14 -2.38
N THR A 149 4.06 -14.19 -3.32
CA THR A 149 5.09 -14.03 -4.35
C THR A 149 5.82 -12.68 -4.25
N PRO A 150 7.09 -12.60 -4.68
CA PRO A 150 7.93 -13.72 -5.10
C PRO A 150 8.28 -14.65 -3.93
N THR A 151 8.43 -15.94 -4.23
CA THR A 151 8.93 -16.90 -3.26
C THR A 151 10.42 -16.69 -3.00
N ALA A 152 10.93 -17.14 -1.85
CA ALA A 152 12.35 -17.06 -1.54
C ALA A 152 13.23 -17.74 -2.61
N ALA A 153 12.75 -18.86 -3.18
CA ALA A 153 13.47 -19.57 -4.24
C ALA A 153 13.57 -18.72 -5.52
N GLU A 154 12.49 -18.05 -5.93
CA GLU A 154 12.50 -17.15 -7.09
C GLU A 154 13.43 -15.95 -6.89
N VAL A 155 13.43 -15.38 -5.69
CA VAL A 155 14.37 -14.29 -5.34
C VAL A 155 15.81 -14.78 -5.42
N VAL A 156 16.14 -15.94 -4.85
CA VAL A 156 17.49 -16.52 -4.91
C VAL A 156 17.93 -16.79 -6.35
N ALA A 157 17.02 -17.25 -7.21
CA ALA A 157 17.30 -17.50 -8.62
C ALA A 157 17.56 -16.21 -9.43
N LYS A 158 16.88 -15.11 -9.10
CA LYS A 158 16.93 -13.85 -9.87
C LYS A 158 17.86 -12.78 -9.30
N LYS A 159 18.28 -12.90 -8.02
CA LYS A 159 19.05 -11.84 -7.34
C LYS A 159 20.33 -11.41 -8.05
N GLY A 160 20.96 -12.29 -8.85
CA GLY A 160 22.19 -11.99 -9.57
C GLY A 160 22.01 -11.22 -10.88
N SER A 161 20.80 -11.19 -11.44
CA SER A 161 20.48 -10.50 -12.70
C SER A 161 19.53 -9.32 -12.52
N ALA A 162 18.89 -9.19 -11.35
CA ALA A 162 18.07 -8.04 -11.02
C ALA A 162 18.95 -6.82 -10.71
N ALA A 163 18.63 -5.68 -11.34
CA ALA A 163 19.29 -4.41 -11.07
C ALA A 163 18.50 -3.60 -10.03
N HIS A 164 19.18 -3.09 -9.01
CA HIS A 164 18.61 -2.10 -8.12
C HIS A 164 18.96 -0.70 -8.66
N PRO A 165 17.99 0.22 -8.84
CA PRO A 165 18.22 1.53 -9.47
C PRO A 165 19.30 2.39 -8.82
N PHE A 166 19.60 2.13 -7.55
CA PHE A 166 20.60 2.86 -6.76
C PHE A 166 21.68 1.95 -6.15
N ALA A 167 21.89 0.74 -6.67
CA ALA A 167 23.01 -0.10 -6.21
C ALA A 167 24.37 0.52 -6.61
N ALA A 168 25.42 0.15 -5.87
CA ALA A 168 26.78 0.52 -6.22
C ALA A 168 27.19 -0.12 -7.56
N ASN A 169 27.91 0.64 -8.39
CA ASN A 169 28.53 0.17 -9.63
C ASN A 169 29.83 -0.58 -9.37
#